data_AF-A0A9W6SWJ6-F1
#
_entry.id   AF-A0A9W6SWJ6-F1
#
_cell.length_a   1.000
_cell.length_b   1.000
_cell.length_c   1.000
_cell.angle_alpha   90.00
_cell.angle_beta   90.00
_cell.angle_gamma   90.00
#
_symmetry.space_group_name_H-M   'P 1'
#
loop_
_entity.id
_entity.type
_entity.pdbx_description
1 polymer ?
#
loop_
_entity_poly.entity_id
_entity_poly.type
_entity_poly.pdbx_seq_one_letter_code
_entity_poly.pdbx_strand_id
1 'polypeptide(L)'
;MQESGKKYGFTIAIKELVNTVPNLFRYTKAFIKKYNVELPDTWRFFSHKFDFYEGKNAESYVSVRGEKDLWKTVQDRVPMYHALEYMKQPGVDREQLDQYSIDKLVDHSNKKGIPLGNKDQFERSEFTLCHFWSNFEIARTDLFTSPEYRAYFNFLENSKGFYTERWGDAPIHSLAAGLFLNTSEIHYFRDIGYKHSTLGHCPHNSPNQLPYEEGPNYRHSYTAKEEKFWAAFDKPVEKDGVGTGCRCVCPTNSKSKDIENSGGSCIKDWAALLDDDQEGRFHFDLDVVEEQALKMYREYLKSHGGNGEGWVLSQDQIDELRENIIWH
;
A
#
# COMPACT_ATOMS: atom_id res chain seq x y z
N MET A 1 7.69 25.35 4.10
CA MET A 1 8.59 24.31 4.66
C MET A 1 8.98 24.62 6.10
N GLN A 2 9.84 25.62 6.38
CA GLN A 2 10.30 25.93 7.75
C GLN A 2 9.16 26.34 8.69
N GLU A 3 8.37 27.35 8.32
CA GLU A 3 7.27 27.87 9.16
C GLU A 3 6.20 26.82 9.45
N SER A 4 5.98 25.92 8.50
CA SER A 4 4.98 24.84 8.55
C SER A 4 5.53 23.53 9.10
N GLY A 5 6.77 23.51 9.62
CA GLY A 5 7.40 22.31 10.20
C GLY A 5 7.66 21.15 9.22
N LYS A 6 7.59 21.39 7.92
CA LYS A 6 7.76 20.35 6.88
C LYS A 6 9.24 20.06 6.65
N LYS A 7 9.59 18.78 6.50
CA LYS A 7 10.96 18.29 6.39
C LYS A 7 11.29 17.69 5.04
N TYR A 8 10.31 17.17 4.31
CA TYR A 8 10.49 16.59 2.98
C TYR A 8 9.30 16.98 2.09
N GLY A 9 9.55 17.30 0.83
CA GLY A 9 8.48 17.63 -0.10
C GLY A 9 8.77 17.25 -1.53
N PHE A 10 7.70 16.87 -2.23
CA PHE A 10 7.73 16.24 -3.54
C PHE A 10 6.60 16.75 -4.44
N THR A 11 6.73 16.55 -5.75
CA THR A 11 5.68 16.84 -6.75
C THR A 11 5.14 15.58 -7.41
N ILE A 12 5.94 14.52 -7.51
CA ILE A 12 5.55 13.27 -8.17
C ILE A 12 5.86 12.09 -7.24
N ALA A 13 4.90 11.17 -7.13
CA ALA A 13 5.11 9.87 -6.49
C ALA A 13 4.68 8.76 -7.47
N ILE A 14 5.57 7.79 -7.71
CA ILE A 14 5.38 6.74 -8.71
C ILE A 14 5.86 5.38 -8.19
N LYS A 15 5.46 4.31 -8.89
CA LYS A 15 5.96 2.96 -8.62
C LYS A 15 7.36 2.75 -9.21
N GLU A 16 8.23 2.13 -8.43
CA GLU A 16 9.52 1.60 -8.87
C GLU A 16 9.31 0.32 -9.69
N LEU A 17 10.28 0.03 -10.55
CA LEU A 17 10.35 -1.21 -11.29
C LEU A 17 10.85 -2.32 -10.36
N VAL A 18 10.03 -3.32 -10.03
CA VAL A 18 10.39 -4.41 -9.10
C VAL A 18 11.76 -5.05 -9.38
N ASN A 19 12.14 -5.19 -10.65
CA ASN A 19 13.41 -5.79 -11.08
C ASN A 19 14.66 -4.98 -10.68
N THR A 20 14.50 -3.73 -10.27
CA THR A 20 15.61 -2.83 -9.88
C THR A 20 15.90 -2.90 -8.39
N VAL A 21 14.89 -3.29 -7.60
CA VAL A 21 14.88 -3.30 -6.13
C VAL A 21 14.40 -4.63 -5.52
N PRO A 22 14.69 -5.82 -6.09
CA PRO A 22 14.09 -7.07 -5.63
C PRO A 22 14.38 -7.40 -4.14
N ASN A 23 15.53 -7.01 -3.59
CA ASN A 23 15.81 -7.23 -2.16
C ASN A 23 15.76 -5.96 -1.29
N LEU A 24 15.50 -4.77 -1.85
CA LEU A 24 15.57 -3.52 -1.09
C LEU A 24 14.65 -3.53 0.14
N PHE A 25 13.39 -3.94 -0.05
CA PHE A 25 12.41 -3.96 1.03
C PHE A 25 12.77 -5.01 2.09
N ARG A 26 13.29 -6.17 1.68
CA ARG A 26 13.82 -7.19 2.60
C ARG A 26 14.91 -6.63 3.51
N TYR A 27 15.90 -5.94 2.95
CA TYR A 27 16.96 -5.32 3.74
C TYR A 27 16.44 -4.19 4.62
N THR A 28 15.46 -3.42 4.14
CA THR A 28 14.80 -2.38 4.93
C THR A 28 14.06 -2.96 6.14
N LYS A 29 13.28 -4.03 5.95
CA LYS A 29 12.63 -4.79 7.03
C LYS A 29 13.66 -5.37 8.02
N ALA A 30 14.77 -5.90 7.53
CA ALA A 30 15.85 -6.38 8.38
C ALA A 30 16.49 -5.26 9.21
N PHE A 31 16.64 -4.05 8.65
CA PHE A 31 17.09 -2.87 9.39
C PHE A 31 16.11 -2.49 10.50
N ILE A 32 14.82 -2.36 10.18
CA ILE A 32 13.75 -2.04 11.15
C ILE A 32 13.83 -2.99 12.35
N LYS A 33 13.91 -4.30 12.09
CA LYS A 33 14.00 -5.32 13.14
C LYS A 33 15.29 -5.25 13.94
N LYS A 34 16.43 -5.09 13.27
CA LYS A 34 17.75 -5.08 13.91
C LYS A 34 17.91 -3.90 14.88
N TYR A 35 17.36 -2.75 14.52
CA TYR A 35 17.50 -1.51 15.29
C TYR A 35 16.24 -1.13 16.07
N ASN A 36 15.21 -1.98 16.06
CA ASN A 36 13.92 -1.74 16.71
C ASN A 36 13.34 -0.36 16.36
N VAL A 37 13.30 -0.04 15.06
CA VAL A 37 12.85 1.26 14.56
C VAL A 37 11.34 1.39 14.78
N GLU A 38 10.93 2.43 15.52
CA GLU A 38 9.54 2.82 15.65
C GLU A 38 9.05 3.44 14.34
N LEU A 39 7.94 2.93 13.81
CA LEU A 39 7.46 3.29 12.48
C LEU A 39 6.40 4.39 12.58
N PRO A 40 6.58 5.53 11.88
CA PRO A 40 5.56 6.58 11.83
C PRO A 40 4.36 6.17 10.98
N ASP A 41 3.31 6.98 11.03
CA ASP A 41 2.09 6.81 10.22
C ASP A 41 2.38 6.72 8.71
N THR A 42 3.37 7.45 8.22
CA THR A 42 3.84 7.44 6.82
C THR A 42 4.24 6.06 6.33
N TRP A 43 4.72 5.16 7.19
CA TRP A 43 5.20 3.84 6.78
C TRP A 43 4.13 3.05 6.00
N ARG A 44 2.84 3.32 6.26
CA ARG A 44 1.70 2.72 5.56
C ARG A 44 1.68 3.01 4.05
N PHE A 45 2.29 4.12 3.62
CA PHE A 45 2.45 4.43 2.19
C PHE A 45 3.40 3.46 1.48
N PHE A 46 4.39 2.96 2.20
CA PHE A 46 5.46 2.12 1.65
C PHE A 46 5.23 0.62 1.88
N SER A 47 4.30 0.26 2.77
CA SER A 47 4.11 -1.13 3.17
C SER A 47 2.63 -1.48 3.22
N HIS A 48 2.18 -2.35 2.31
CA HIS A 48 0.92 -3.06 2.51
C HIS A 48 1.14 -4.10 3.61
N LYS A 49 0.45 -3.93 4.74
CA LYS A 49 0.40 -4.94 5.78
C LYS A 49 -0.84 -5.80 5.59
N PHE A 50 -0.66 -7.11 5.64
CA PHE A 50 -1.74 -8.10 5.56
C PHE A 50 -2.06 -8.69 6.94
N ASP A 51 -1.85 -7.90 8.00
CA ASP A 51 -2.00 -8.30 9.41
C ASP A 51 -3.38 -7.96 9.98
N PHE A 52 -4.43 -8.03 9.16
CA PHE A 52 -5.82 -7.76 9.57
C PHE A 52 -6.53 -9.00 10.15
N TYR A 53 -5.75 -10.01 10.55
CA TYR A 53 -6.23 -11.24 11.17
C TYR A 53 -5.15 -11.88 12.07
N GLU A 54 -5.60 -12.63 13.07
CA GLU A 54 -4.76 -13.42 13.98
C GLU A 54 -5.38 -14.78 14.31
N GLY A 55 -4.65 -15.63 15.02
CA GLY A 55 -5.14 -16.96 15.41
C GLY A 55 -4.07 -18.04 15.24
N LYS A 56 -4.33 -19.23 15.77
CA LYS A 56 -3.38 -20.36 15.75
C LYS A 56 -3.05 -20.82 14.34
N ASN A 57 -4.01 -20.66 13.43
CA ASN A 57 -3.89 -21.09 12.04
C ASN A 57 -3.48 -19.97 11.08
N ALA A 58 -3.06 -18.79 11.56
CA ALA A 58 -2.73 -17.64 10.72
C ALA A 58 -1.68 -17.92 9.62
N GLU A 59 -0.74 -18.84 9.84
CA GLU A 59 0.23 -19.29 8.84
C GLU A 59 -0.42 -19.91 7.59
N SER A 60 -1.63 -20.44 7.73
CA SER A 60 -2.38 -20.98 6.61
C SER A 60 -3.08 -19.92 5.76
N TYR A 61 -3.10 -18.67 6.21
CA TYR A 61 -3.74 -17.54 5.54
C TYR A 61 -2.73 -16.58 4.92
N VAL A 62 -1.42 -16.89 4.93
CA VAL A 62 -0.36 -15.99 4.43
C VAL A 62 -0.56 -15.46 3.00
N SER A 63 -1.35 -16.15 2.16
CA SER A 63 -1.69 -15.71 0.81
C SER A 63 -2.83 -14.68 0.74
N VAL A 64 -3.55 -14.45 1.83
CA VAL A 64 -4.71 -13.55 1.89
C VAL A 64 -4.26 -12.10 1.81
N ARG A 65 -4.77 -11.36 0.82
CA ARG A 65 -4.41 -9.94 0.61
C ARG A 65 -5.50 -8.96 1.02
N GLY A 66 -6.70 -9.47 1.29
CA GLY A 66 -7.85 -8.68 1.67
C GLY A 66 -9.03 -9.58 1.99
N GLU A 67 -10.13 -8.96 2.38
CA GLU A 67 -11.27 -9.66 2.92
C GLU A 67 -11.90 -10.68 1.95
N LYS A 68 -11.98 -10.35 0.65
CA LYS A 68 -12.47 -11.29 -0.36
C LYS A 68 -11.65 -12.59 -0.41
N ASP A 69 -10.34 -12.47 -0.29
CA ASP A 69 -9.44 -13.63 -0.25
C ASP A 69 -9.57 -14.39 1.07
N LEU A 70 -9.83 -13.67 2.18
CA LEU A 70 -10.08 -14.26 3.50
C LEU A 70 -11.27 -15.21 3.43
N TRP A 71 -12.44 -14.73 3.00
CA TRP A 71 -13.66 -15.55 2.97
C TRP A 71 -13.55 -16.74 2.04
N LYS A 72 -12.90 -16.57 0.88
CA LYS A 72 -12.59 -17.69 -0.01
C LYS A 72 -11.70 -18.73 0.67
N THR A 73 -10.68 -18.27 1.39
CA THR A 73 -9.74 -19.15 2.11
C THR A 73 -10.44 -19.88 3.25
N VAL A 74 -11.28 -19.20 4.04
CA VAL A 74 -12.10 -19.81 5.09
C VAL A 74 -13.00 -20.90 4.47
N GLN A 75 -13.77 -20.55 3.44
CA GLN A 75 -14.66 -21.48 2.74
C GLN A 75 -13.94 -22.74 2.25
N ASP A 76 -12.78 -22.59 1.63
CA ASP A 76 -12.00 -23.71 1.08
C ASP A 76 -11.40 -24.60 2.18
N ARG A 77 -11.11 -24.05 3.37
CA ARG A 77 -10.44 -24.75 4.47
C ARG A 77 -11.39 -25.46 5.42
N VAL A 78 -12.60 -24.93 5.63
CA VAL A 78 -13.57 -25.47 6.59
C VAL A 78 -13.84 -26.97 6.41
N PRO A 79 -14.03 -27.52 5.19
CA PRO A 79 -14.18 -28.97 5.00
C PRO A 79 -12.96 -29.77 5.47
N MET A 80 -11.75 -29.24 5.26
CA MET A 80 -10.54 -29.89 5.77
C MET A 80 -10.48 -29.87 7.30
N TYR A 81 -10.85 -28.75 7.92
CA TYR A 81 -10.94 -28.67 9.38
C TYR A 81 -11.99 -29.63 9.93
N HIS A 82 -13.13 -29.75 9.24
CA HIS A 82 -14.16 -30.73 9.59
C HIS A 82 -13.57 -32.15 9.65
N ALA A 83 -12.88 -32.59 8.59
CA ALA A 83 -12.20 -33.89 8.57
C ALA A 83 -11.18 -34.03 9.71
N LEU A 84 -10.31 -33.04 9.91
CA LEU A 84 -9.27 -33.08 10.95
C LEU A 84 -9.85 -33.13 12.36
N GLU A 85 -10.89 -32.34 12.66
CA GLU A 85 -11.56 -32.37 13.95
C GLU A 85 -12.28 -33.70 14.17
N TYR A 86 -13.01 -34.17 13.16
CA TYR A 86 -13.72 -35.43 13.23
C TYR A 86 -12.76 -36.59 13.53
N MET A 87 -11.64 -36.68 12.80
CA MET A 87 -10.62 -37.72 13.00
C MET A 87 -9.89 -37.65 14.35
N LYS A 88 -9.87 -36.49 15.02
CA LYS A 88 -9.29 -36.33 16.37
C LYS A 88 -10.19 -36.86 17.48
N GLN A 89 -11.48 -37.06 17.23
CA GLN A 89 -12.42 -37.52 18.25
C GLN A 89 -12.19 -39.00 18.59
N PRO A 90 -12.06 -39.37 19.88
CA PRO A 90 -11.82 -40.74 20.27
C PRO A 90 -13.07 -41.61 20.03
N GLY A 91 -12.88 -42.79 19.42
CA GLY A 91 -13.96 -43.76 19.18
C GLY A 91 -14.95 -43.39 18.06
N VAL A 92 -14.60 -42.39 17.24
CA VAL A 92 -15.43 -41.93 16.13
C VAL A 92 -15.49 -42.96 14.99
N ASP A 93 -16.68 -43.16 14.44
CA ASP A 93 -16.88 -43.95 13.24
C ASP A 93 -16.45 -43.15 12.01
N ARG A 94 -15.34 -43.56 11.40
CA ARG A 94 -14.73 -42.86 10.26
C ARG A 94 -15.55 -42.99 8.98
N GLU A 95 -16.48 -43.93 8.89
CA GLU A 95 -17.35 -44.11 7.72
C GLU A 95 -18.45 -43.04 7.65
N GLN A 96 -18.71 -42.33 8.75
CA GLN A 96 -19.70 -41.24 8.80
C GLN A 96 -19.12 -39.86 8.44
N LEU A 97 -17.82 -39.77 8.17
CA LEU A 97 -17.22 -38.54 7.67
C LEU A 97 -17.60 -38.35 6.20
N ASP A 98 -18.01 -37.14 5.81
CA ASP A 98 -18.37 -36.86 4.44
C ASP A 98 -17.16 -37.00 3.50
N GLN A 99 -17.39 -37.64 2.36
CA GLN A 99 -16.35 -37.91 1.37
C GLN A 99 -15.71 -36.61 0.85
N TYR A 100 -16.48 -35.53 0.74
CA TYR A 100 -16.00 -34.25 0.25
C TYR A 100 -14.89 -33.65 1.15
N SER A 101 -15.08 -33.69 2.47
CA SER A 101 -14.07 -33.25 3.44
C SER A 101 -12.80 -34.09 3.38
N ILE A 102 -12.93 -35.40 3.16
CA ILE A 102 -11.80 -36.31 2.93
C ILE A 102 -11.06 -35.93 1.65
N ASP A 103 -11.78 -35.74 0.55
CA ASP A 103 -11.22 -35.39 -0.75
C ASP A 103 -10.47 -34.06 -0.67
N LYS A 104 -11.03 -33.05 0.00
CA LYS A 104 -10.35 -31.77 0.24
C LYS A 104 -9.06 -31.92 1.04
N LEU A 105 -9.06 -32.76 2.08
CA LEU A 105 -7.87 -33.03 2.87
C LEU A 105 -6.79 -33.75 2.05
N VAL A 106 -7.18 -34.74 1.25
CA VAL A 106 -6.29 -35.48 0.34
C VAL A 106 -5.73 -34.57 -0.74
N ASP A 107 -6.57 -33.75 -1.38
CA ASP A 107 -6.17 -32.76 -2.38
C ASP A 107 -5.14 -31.78 -1.79
N HIS A 108 -5.40 -31.30 -0.57
CA HIS A 108 -4.46 -30.43 0.12
C HIS A 108 -3.13 -31.12 0.41
N SER A 109 -3.15 -32.37 0.86
CA SER A 109 -1.93 -33.16 1.09
C SER A 109 -1.16 -33.46 -0.20
N ASN A 110 -1.86 -33.58 -1.33
CA ASN A 110 -1.28 -33.88 -2.64
C ASN A 110 -0.77 -32.64 -3.38
N LYS A 111 -1.15 -31.44 -2.95
CA LYS A 111 -0.54 -30.19 -3.44
C LYS A 111 0.95 -30.19 -3.09
N LYS A 112 1.78 -30.57 -4.05
CA LYS A 112 3.24 -30.43 -3.95
C LYS A 112 3.60 -28.95 -3.89
N GLY A 113 4.08 -28.52 -2.73
CA GLY A 113 4.64 -27.20 -2.51
C GLY A 113 4.07 -26.57 -1.25
N ILE A 114 4.95 -26.04 -0.40
CA ILE A 114 4.56 -25.00 0.55
C ILE A 114 3.78 -23.95 -0.28
N PRO A 115 2.62 -23.45 0.15
CA PRO A 115 2.03 -22.28 -0.48
C PRO A 115 3.12 -21.22 -0.40
N LEU A 116 3.80 -20.99 -1.53
CA LEU A 116 4.75 -19.91 -1.65
C LEU A 116 3.87 -18.68 -1.53
N GLY A 117 3.65 -18.21 -0.30
CA GLY A 117 3.27 -16.83 -0.06
C GLY A 117 4.13 -16.02 -1.02
N ASN A 118 3.48 -15.20 -1.84
CA ASN A 118 4.10 -14.53 -2.98
C ASN A 118 5.53 -14.11 -2.61
N LYS A 119 6.52 -14.45 -3.45
CA LYS A 119 7.95 -14.47 -3.12
C LYS A 119 8.51 -13.14 -2.54
N ASP A 120 7.73 -12.06 -2.64
CA ASP A 120 8.10 -10.70 -2.25
C ASP A 120 7.41 -10.23 -0.95
N GLN A 121 6.68 -11.11 -0.24
CA GLN A 121 6.18 -10.81 1.11
C GLN A 121 7.25 -11.06 2.16
N PHE A 122 7.48 -10.07 3.02
CA PHE A 122 8.41 -10.13 4.14
C PHE A 122 7.69 -9.76 5.43
N GLU A 123 7.57 -10.72 6.35
CA GLU A 123 6.85 -10.54 7.63
C GLU A 123 5.41 -10.03 7.41
N ARG A 124 4.64 -10.73 6.58
CA ARG A 124 3.23 -10.39 6.21
C ARG A 124 3.06 -8.96 5.69
N SER A 125 4.13 -8.40 5.14
CA SER A 125 4.17 -7.07 4.55
C SER A 125 4.72 -7.14 3.12
N GLU A 126 4.21 -6.32 2.22
CA GLU A 126 4.70 -6.20 0.84
C GLU A 126 5.04 -4.75 0.54
N PHE A 127 6.11 -4.56 -0.24
CA PHE A 127 6.50 -3.23 -0.69
C PHE A 127 5.47 -2.73 -1.71
N THR A 128 4.91 -1.53 -1.49
CA THR A 128 4.00 -0.89 -2.46
C THR A 128 4.71 -0.51 -3.77
N LEU A 129 6.06 -0.53 -3.76
CA LEU A 129 6.97 0.03 -4.76
C LEU A 129 6.84 1.55 -4.92
N CYS A 130 5.96 2.20 -4.16
CA CYS A 130 5.77 3.63 -4.22
C CYS A 130 6.99 4.36 -3.65
N HIS A 131 7.40 5.40 -4.37
CA HIS A 131 8.45 6.31 -3.94
C HIS A 131 8.14 7.72 -4.44
N PHE A 132 8.64 8.71 -3.71
CA PHE A 132 8.71 10.10 -4.14
C PHE A 132 9.84 10.22 -5.18
N TRP A 133 9.53 10.86 -6.31
CA TRP A 133 10.45 10.89 -7.44
C TRP A 133 11.54 11.95 -7.24
N SER A 134 12.76 11.50 -6.93
CA SER A 134 13.82 12.37 -6.40
C SER A 134 14.39 13.41 -7.38
N ASN A 135 13.99 13.36 -8.66
CA ASN A 135 14.31 14.42 -9.62
C ASN A 135 13.80 15.82 -9.19
N PHE A 136 12.75 15.85 -8.35
CA PHE A 136 12.32 17.05 -7.63
C PHE A 136 12.19 16.73 -6.13
N GLU A 137 13.05 17.33 -5.31
CA GLU A 137 12.97 17.23 -3.85
C GLU A 137 13.25 18.59 -3.22
N ILE A 138 12.36 19.05 -2.34
CA ILE A 138 12.63 20.14 -1.41
C ILE A 138 12.64 19.52 -0.01
N ALA A 139 13.82 19.25 0.51
CA ALA A 139 13.99 18.55 1.79
C ALA A 139 14.99 19.27 2.69
N ARG A 140 14.82 19.12 4.01
CA ARG A 140 15.83 19.54 4.97
C ARG A 140 17.02 18.61 4.89
N THR A 141 18.22 19.17 4.85
CA THR A 141 19.46 18.40 4.72
C THR A 141 19.82 17.62 5.99
N ASP A 142 19.26 18.00 7.14
CA ASP A 142 19.49 17.30 8.41
C ASP A 142 18.79 15.93 8.48
N LEU A 143 17.74 15.71 7.69
CA LEU A 143 17.18 14.37 7.48
C LEU A 143 18.27 13.41 6.99
N PHE A 144 19.03 13.79 5.96
CA PHE A 144 20.04 12.95 5.32
C PHE A 144 21.39 12.94 6.03
N THR A 145 21.62 13.89 6.94
CA THR A 145 22.83 13.89 7.78
C THR A 145 22.59 13.34 9.19
N SER A 146 21.35 12.99 9.52
CA SER A 146 20.96 12.38 10.79
C SER A 146 21.69 11.05 11.06
N PRO A 147 21.97 10.70 12.32
CA PRO A 147 22.52 9.40 12.69
C PRO A 147 21.66 8.23 12.19
N GLU A 148 20.33 8.37 12.24
CA GLU A 148 19.35 7.36 11.85
C GLU A 148 19.43 7.07 10.34
N TYR A 149 19.41 8.13 9.51
CA TYR A 149 19.56 7.98 8.06
C TYR A 149 20.92 7.39 7.70
N ARG A 150 22.00 7.88 8.32
CA ARG A 150 23.35 7.35 8.07
C ARG A 150 23.45 5.88 8.44
N ALA A 151 22.85 5.46 9.56
CA ALA A 151 22.80 4.06 9.95
C ALA A 151 22.03 3.20 8.93
N TYR A 152 20.88 3.70 8.46
CA TYR A 152 20.09 3.03 7.43
C TYR A 152 20.86 2.91 6.10
N PHE A 153 21.40 4.02 5.60
CA PHE A 153 22.19 4.04 4.38
C PHE A 153 23.41 3.12 4.47
N ASN A 154 24.17 3.15 5.57
CA ASN A 154 25.31 2.27 5.77
C ASN A 154 24.89 0.79 5.83
N PHE A 155 23.73 0.48 6.40
CA PHE A 155 23.20 -0.89 6.42
C PHE A 155 22.89 -1.38 5.00
N LEU A 156 22.27 -0.54 4.17
CA LEU A 156 22.01 -0.84 2.77
C LEU A 156 23.29 -0.94 1.93
N GLU A 157 24.24 -0.02 2.11
CA GLU A 157 25.53 -0.04 1.42
C GLU A 157 26.32 -1.34 1.71
N ASN A 158 26.26 -1.82 2.96
CA ASN A 158 26.91 -3.08 3.33
C ASN A 158 26.27 -4.31 2.70
N SER A 159 25.00 -4.25 2.28
CA SER A 159 24.35 -5.33 1.52
C SER A 159 24.80 -5.42 0.06
N LYS A 160 25.48 -4.38 -0.45
CA LYS A 160 25.92 -4.25 -1.84
C LYS A 160 24.79 -4.24 -2.87
N GLY A 161 23.53 -4.00 -2.46
CA GLY A 161 22.39 -3.89 -3.37
C GLY A 161 22.51 -2.77 -4.41
N PHE A 162 23.19 -1.66 -4.08
CA PHE A 162 23.47 -0.59 -5.05
C PHE A 162 24.28 -1.04 -6.28
N TYR A 163 25.11 -2.08 -6.13
CA TYR A 163 26.01 -2.57 -7.18
C TYR A 163 25.57 -3.92 -7.76
N THR A 164 24.91 -4.74 -6.96
CA THR A 164 24.44 -6.08 -7.36
C THR A 164 23.03 -6.05 -7.93
N GLU A 165 22.26 -5.00 -7.61
CA GLU A 165 20.95 -4.69 -8.18
C GLU A 165 21.01 -3.29 -8.82
N ARG A 166 19.90 -2.53 -8.82
CA ARG A 166 19.87 -1.16 -9.36
C ARG A 166 19.06 -0.23 -8.46
N TRP A 167 19.41 -0.21 -7.17
CA TRP A 167 18.74 0.65 -6.20
C TRP A 167 19.00 2.11 -6.55
N GLY A 168 17.95 2.80 -7.01
CA GLY A 168 17.98 4.25 -7.22
C GLY A 168 17.91 4.99 -5.89
N ASP A 169 18.37 6.24 -5.88
CA ASP A 169 18.26 7.15 -4.74
C ASP A 169 16.79 7.40 -4.34
N ALA A 170 15.90 7.53 -5.33
CA ALA A 170 14.47 7.81 -5.09
C ALA A 170 13.79 6.83 -4.13
N PRO A 171 13.83 5.49 -4.33
CA PRO A 171 13.27 4.55 -3.36
C PRO A 171 14.02 4.54 -2.02
N ILE A 172 15.33 4.85 -1.98
CA ILE A 172 16.08 4.95 -0.71
C ILE A 172 15.62 6.15 0.12
N HIS A 173 15.59 7.34 -0.48
CA HIS A 173 15.15 8.57 0.17
C HIS A 173 13.70 8.44 0.65
N SER A 174 12.85 7.82 -0.17
CA SER A 174 11.45 7.62 0.15
C SER A 174 11.24 6.65 1.31
N LEU A 175 11.92 5.50 1.30
CA LEU A 175 11.87 4.57 2.44
C LEU A 175 12.42 5.22 3.71
N ALA A 176 13.50 5.99 3.62
CA ALA A 176 14.01 6.74 4.77
C ALA A 176 13.01 7.78 5.30
N ALA A 177 12.34 8.54 4.42
CA ALA A 177 11.26 9.43 4.82
C ALA A 177 10.12 8.65 5.50
N GLY A 178 9.75 7.49 4.97
CA GLY A 178 8.74 6.59 5.57
C GLY A 178 9.14 5.96 6.89
N LEU A 179 10.44 5.84 7.17
CA LEU A 179 10.96 5.31 8.44
C LEU A 179 11.07 6.37 9.52
N PHE A 180 11.34 7.63 9.15
CA PHE A 180 11.78 8.65 10.11
C PHE A 180 10.91 9.91 10.18
N LEU A 181 9.90 10.05 9.31
CA LEU A 181 9.01 11.21 9.27
C LEU A 181 7.55 10.80 9.37
N ASN A 182 6.75 11.59 10.08
CA ASN A 182 5.29 11.49 10.05
C ASN A 182 4.71 12.15 8.80
N THR A 183 3.48 11.79 8.44
CA THR A 183 2.79 12.34 7.27
C THR A 183 2.69 13.86 7.35
N SER A 184 2.49 14.38 8.57
CA SER A 184 2.45 15.81 8.89
C SER A 184 3.77 16.53 8.62
N GLU A 185 4.89 15.83 8.48
CA GLU A 185 6.22 16.39 8.19
C GLU A 185 6.56 16.33 6.69
N ILE A 186 5.78 15.60 5.91
CA ILE A 186 5.92 15.49 4.46
C ILE A 186 4.93 16.44 3.77
N HIS A 187 5.34 17.03 2.66
CA HIS A 187 4.51 17.96 1.90
C HIS A 187 4.45 17.61 0.42
N TYR A 188 3.23 17.39 -0.06
CA TYR A 188 2.97 17.25 -1.47
C TYR A 188 2.70 18.63 -2.10
N PHE A 189 3.61 19.09 -2.94
CA PHE A 189 3.50 20.35 -3.68
C PHE A 189 2.57 20.21 -4.87
N ARG A 190 1.27 20.14 -4.59
CA ARG A 190 0.24 20.06 -5.63
C ARG A 190 0.22 21.30 -6.53
N ASP A 191 0.68 22.44 -6.04
CA ASP A 191 0.65 23.75 -6.70
C ASP A 191 1.88 24.07 -7.57
N ILE A 192 2.94 23.25 -7.53
CA ILE A 192 4.14 23.45 -8.34
C ILE A 192 4.07 22.65 -9.64
N GLY A 193 3.86 23.30 -10.78
CA GLY A 193 4.02 22.64 -12.08
C GLY A 193 5.47 22.16 -12.30
N TYR A 194 5.65 20.87 -12.58
CA TYR A 194 6.97 20.26 -12.76
C TYR A 194 6.98 19.26 -13.92
N LYS A 195 8.11 19.16 -14.62
CA LYS A 195 8.29 18.17 -15.66
C LYS A 195 9.74 17.71 -15.72
N HIS A 196 9.94 16.41 -15.83
CA HIS A 196 11.22 15.82 -16.17
C HIS A 196 11.02 14.72 -17.23
N SER A 197 11.69 14.89 -18.37
CA SER A 197 11.52 14.05 -19.57
C SER A 197 10.05 13.96 -20.02
N THR A 198 9.40 12.80 -19.89
CA THR A 198 8.00 12.55 -20.29
C THR A 198 7.03 12.60 -19.11
N LEU A 199 7.53 12.62 -17.86
CA LEU A 199 6.66 12.68 -16.69
C LEU A 199 6.44 14.15 -16.32
N GLY A 200 5.18 14.55 -16.27
CA GLY A 200 4.76 15.89 -15.87
C GLY A 200 3.80 15.83 -14.70
N HIS A 201 3.93 16.78 -13.79
CA HIS A 201 2.94 17.15 -12.77
C HIS A 201 2.42 18.52 -13.18
N CYS A 202 1.17 18.61 -13.60
CA CYS A 202 0.61 19.82 -14.18
C CYS A 202 -0.75 20.14 -13.57
N PRO A 203 -0.75 20.75 -12.38
CA PRO A 203 -1.99 21.08 -11.71
C PRO A 203 -2.84 22.04 -12.53
N HIS A 204 -4.15 21.84 -12.46
CA HIS A 204 -5.13 22.76 -13.01
C HIS A 204 -5.11 24.10 -12.29
N ASN A 205 -5.28 25.20 -13.01
CA ASN A 205 -5.35 26.54 -12.42
C ASN A 205 -6.69 26.76 -11.68
N SER A 206 -6.64 27.52 -10.57
CA SER A 206 -7.81 27.84 -9.73
C SER A 206 -8.43 29.19 -10.11
N PRO A 207 -9.78 29.32 -10.10
CA PRO A 207 -10.42 30.64 -10.25
C PRO A 207 -10.15 31.55 -9.05
N ASN A 208 -9.83 30.98 -7.87
CA ASN A 208 -9.55 31.71 -6.63
C ASN A 208 -8.04 32.01 -6.45
N GLN A 209 -7.28 32.03 -7.54
CA GLN A 209 -5.85 32.29 -7.47
C GLN A 209 -5.57 33.73 -7.06
N LEU A 210 -4.65 33.93 -6.11
CA LEU A 210 -4.23 35.26 -5.70
C LEU A 210 -3.67 36.05 -6.90
N PRO A 211 -3.83 37.39 -6.93
CA PRO A 211 -3.18 38.24 -7.91
C PRO A 211 -1.66 38.02 -7.93
N TYR A 212 -1.03 38.23 -9.09
CA TYR A 212 0.42 38.24 -9.17
C TYR A 212 0.94 39.53 -8.56
N GLU A 213 1.83 39.40 -7.59
CA GLU A 213 2.57 40.51 -7.02
C GLU A 213 4.05 40.32 -7.33
N GLU A 214 4.65 41.31 -7.99
CA GLU A 214 6.07 41.30 -8.28
C GLU A 214 6.87 41.47 -6.99
N GLY A 215 7.92 40.68 -6.85
CA GLY A 215 8.85 40.86 -5.74
C GLY A 215 9.53 42.22 -5.83
N PRO A 216 9.90 42.84 -4.70
CA PRO A 216 10.48 44.19 -4.67
C PRO A 216 11.81 44.32 -5.45
N ASN A 217 12.47 43.19 -5.74
CA ASN A 217 13.73 43.12 -6.46
C ASN A 217 13.58 42.62 -7.91
N TYR A 218 12.35 42.41 -8.39
CA TYR A 218 12.13 41.98 -9.77
C TYR A 218 12.56 43.07 -10.75
N ARG A 219 13.29 42.68 -11.80
CA ARG A 219 13.73 43.60 -12.85
C ARG A 219 13.22 43.08 -14.19
N HIS A 220 12.40 43.91 -14.83
CA HIS A 220 11.92 43.69 -16.20
C HIS A 220 13.09 43.64 -17.17
N SER A 221 13.57 42.43 -17.43
CA SER A 221 14.73 42.15 -18.29
C SER A 221 14.29 41.77 -19.71
N TYR A 222 12.98 41.64 -19.92
CA TYR A 222 12.36 41.25 -21.17
C TYR A 222 11.54 42.39 -21.75
N THR A 223 11.17 42.29 -23.03
CA THR A 223 10.23 43.23 -23.63
C THR A 223 8.84 43.03 -23.04
N ALA A 224 8.02 44.08 -23.01
CA ALA A 224 6.62 44.00 -22.54
C ALA A 224 5.80 42.90 -23.24
N LYS A 225 6.14 42.57 -24.50
CA LYS A 225 5.50 41.48 -25.25
C LYS A 225 5.89 40.10 -24.71
N GLU A 226 7.15 39.89 -24.39
CA GLU A 226 7.66 38.64 -23.81
C GLU A 226 7.12 38.43 -22.39
N GLU A 227 7.06 39.49 -21.59
CA GLU A 227 6.48 39.41 -20.25
C GLU A 227 5.00 39.02 -20.30
N LYS A 228 4.23 39.63 -21.21
CA LYS A 228 2.84 39.23 -21.43
C LYS A 228 2.70 37.79 -21.92
N PHE A 229 3.65 37.30 -22.72
CA PHE A 229 3.66 35.92 -23.19
C PHE A 229 3.90 34.93 -22.04
N TRP A 230 4.90 35.17 -21.21
CA TRP A 230 5.21 34.29 -20.08
C TRP A 230 4.23 34.40 -18.90
N ALA A 231 3.53 35.53 -18.78
CA ALA A 231 2.44 35.70 -17.82
C ALA A 231 1.13 35.04 -18.24
N ALA A 232 1.02 34.56 -19.49
CA ALA A 232 -0.17 33.85 -19.95
C ALA A 232 -0.19 32.43 -19.39
N PHE A 233 -1.29 32.05 -18.74
CA PHE A 233 -1.52 30.72 -18.17
C PHE A 233 -2.82 30.12 -18.70
N ASP A 234 -2.97 28.81 -18.57
CA ASP A 234 -4.19 28.12 -19.00
C ASP A 234 -5.40 28.57 -18.20
N LYS A 235 -6.57 28.60 -18.84
CA LYS A 235 -7.80 29.04 -18.17
C LYS A 235 -8.07 28.21 -16.91
N PRO A 236 -8.48 28.85 -15.80
CA PRO A 236 -8.88 28.14 -14.60
C PRO A 236 -10.00 27.14 -14.85
N VAL A 237 -10.01 26.07 -14.07
CA VAL A 237 -11.10 25.10 -14.08
C VAL A 237 -12.15 25.56 -13.06
N GLU A 238 -13.27 26.10 -13.56
CA GLU A 238 -14.36 26.63 -12.72
C GLU A 238 -15.24 25.53 -12.11
N LYS A 239 -15.38 24.40 -12.81
CA LYS A 239 -16.22 23.28 -12.38
C LYS A 239 -15.42 22.39 -11.41
N ASP A 240 -16.07 21.93 -10.34
CA ASP A 240 -15.56 20.94 -9.39
C ASP A 240 -14.47 21.43 -8.40
N GLY A 241 -14.04 22.70 -8.44
CA GLY A 241 -13.14 23.29 -7.43
C GLY A 241 -11.74 22.66 -7.32
N VAL A 242 -11.35 21.85 -8.31
CA VAL A 242 -10.13 21.01 -8.29
C VAL A 242 -8.84 21.80 -8.56
N GLY A 243 -8.96 23.02 -9.10
CA GLY A 243 -7.81 23.84 -9.49
C GLY A 243 -6.97 24.31 -8.29
N THR A 244 -5.65 24.19 -8.41
CA THR A 244 -4.67 24.76 -7.48
C THR A 244 -3.95 25.97 -8.11
N GLY A 245 -3.41 26.85 -7.29
CA GLY A 245 -2.88 28.14 -7.75
C GLY A 245 -1.49 28.07 -8.39
N CYS A 246 -1.33 27.40 -9.53
CA CYS A 246 -0.02 27.28 -10.20
C CYS A 246 0.29 28.39 -11.24
N ARG A 247 -0.72 28.99 -11.89
CA ARG A 247 -0.56 29.71 -13.19
C ARG A 247 0.18 28.85 -14.23
N CYS A 248 -0.11 27.56 -14.24
CA CYS A 248 0.50 26.57 -15.12
C CYS A 248 0.05 26.76 -16.58
N VAL A 249 0.95 26.44 -17.52
CA VAL A 249 0.63 26.18 -18.93
C VAL A 249 0.91 24.70 -19.19
N CYS A 250 -0.15 23.90 -19.28
CA CYS A 250 -0.05 22.46 -19.38
C CYS A 250 0.16 22.00 -20.82
N PRO A 251 1.13 21.10 -21.08
CA PRO A 251 1.33 20.55 -22.41
C PRO A 251 0.09 19.81 -22.89
N THR A 252 -0.34 20.08 -24.13
CA THR A 252 -1.49 19.39 -24.76
C THR A 252 -1.15 18.00 -25.27
N ASN A 253 0.14 17.66 -25.38
CA ASN A 253 0.57 16.35 -25.87
C ASN A 253 0.34 15.25 -24.82
N SER A 254 -0.05 14.06 -25.27
CA SER A 254 -0.33 12.92 -24.38
C SER A 254 0.89 12.42 -23.59
N LYS A 255 2.11 12.71 -24.06
CA LYS A 255 3.38 12.27 -23.47
C LYS A 255 3.90 13.18 -22.35
N SER A 256 3.17 14.21 -21.97
CA SER A 256 3.53 15.12 -20.87
C SER A 256 2.29 15.59 -20.12
N LYS A 257 1.22 14.78 -20.19
CA LYS A 257 0.05 14.94 -19.33
C LYS A 257 0.43 14.71 -17.88
N ASP A 258 -0.40 15.25 -17.01
CA ASP A 258 -0.29 15.04 -15.58
C ASP A 258 -0.23 13.53 -15.25
N ILE A 259 0.81 13.16 -14.50
CA ILE A 259 1.09 11.79 -14.10
C ILE A 259 0.16 11.32 -12.99
N GLU A 260 -0.43 12.22 -12.20
CA GLU A 260 -1.27 11.91 -11.03
C GLU A 260 -2.35 10.88 -11.37
N ASN A 261 -2.96 10.99 -12.56
CA ASN A 261 -4.07 10.18 -13.04
C ASN A 261 -3.63 8.91 -13.79
N SER A 262 -2.34 8.61 -13.84
CA SER A 262 -1.82 7.41 -14.50
C SER A 262 -1.83 6.20 -13.55
N GLY A 263 -1.90 4.98 -14.10
CA GLY A 263 -1.83 3.76 -13.29
C GLY A 263 -0.47 3.51 -12.60
N GLY A 264 0.58 4.26 -12.97
CA GLY A 264 1.89 4.20 -12.33
C GLY A 264 2.09 5.22 -11.20
N SER A 265 1.11 6.12 -10.99
CA SER A 265 1.11 7.10 -9.92
C SER A 265 0.77 6.47 -8.58
N CYS A 266 1.42 6.97 -7.53
CA CYS A 266 1.12 6.63 -6.14
C CYS A 266 0.37 7.75 -5.41
N ILE A 267 -0.05 8.80 -6.11
CA ILE A 267 -0.77 9.93 -5.49
C ILE A 267 -2.12 9.50 -4.94
N LYS A 268 -2.80 8.52 -5.55
CA LYS A 268 -4.02 7.93 -4.99
C LYS A 268 -3.76 7.26 -3.64
N ASP A 269 -2.68 6.49 -3.53
CA ASP A 269 -2.31 5.80 -2.29
C ASP A 269 -1.88 6.81 -1.21
N TRP A 270 -1.22 7.91 -1.61
CA TRP A 270 -0.88 9.02 -0.74
C TRP A 270 -2.12 9.76 -0.23
N ALA A 271 -3.06 10.08 -1.13
CA ALA A 271 -4.32 10.72 -0.78
C ALA A 271 -5.16 9.84 0.15
N ALA A 272 -5.23 8.53 -0.13
CA ALA A 272 -5.90 7.59 0.75
C ALA A 272 -5.29 7.60 2.15
N LEU A 273 -3.95 7.60 2.28
CA LEU A 273 -3.29 7.67 3.58
C LEU A 273 -3.64 8.92 4.39
N LEU A 274 -3.89 10.05 3.72
CA LEU A 274 -4.22 11.32 4.34
C LEU A 274 -5.73 11.51 4.57
N ASP A 275 -6.56 10.56 4.16
CA ASP A 275 -8.00 10.63 4.35
C ASP A 275 -8.34 10.52 5.85
N ASP A 276 -9.17 11.42 6.37
CA ASP A 276 -9.59 11.43 7.77
C ASP A 276 -10.57 10.28 8.06
N ASP A 277 -11.26 9.78 7.03
CA ASP A 277 -12.24 8.68 7.10
C ASP A 277 -11.60 7.29 6.96
N GLN A 278 -10.34 7.12 7.41
CA GLN A 278 -9.70 5.82 7.46
C GLN A 278 -10.54 4.87 8.31
N GLU A 279 -11.25 3.93 7.64
CA GLU A 279 -11.89 2.81 8.31
C GLU A 279 -10.85 2.15 9.21
N GLY A 280 -11.17 2.03 10.50
CA GLY A 280 -10.31 1.36 11.47
C GLY A 280 -9.90 -0.01 10.92
N ARG A 281 -8.66 -0.45 11.21
CA ARG A 281 -8.25 -1.79 10.78
C ARG A 281 -9.11 -2.79 11.53
N PHE A 282 -10.04 -3.41 10.82
CA PHE A 282 -10.74 -4.57 11.31
C PHE A 282 -9.72 -5.69 11.50
N HIS A 283 -9.79 -6.36 12.64
CA HIS A 283 -8.92 -7.49 12.94
C HIS A 283 -9.80 -8.73 13.16
N PHE A 284 -9.60 -9.77 12.34
CA PHE A 284 -10.35 -11.01 12.47
C PHE A 284 -9.61 -12.00 13.38
N ASP A 285 -10.29 -12.49 14.41
CA ASP A 285 -9.86 -13.70 15.12
C ASP A 285 -10.22 -14.92 14.28
N LEU A 286 -9.22 -15.50 13.61
CA LEU A 286 -9.39 -16.68 12.76
C LEU A 286 -9.85 -17.89 13.55
N ASP A 287 -9.49 -18.03 14.82
CA ASP A 287 -9.92 -19.18 15.62
C ASP A 287 -11.45 -19.14 15.79
N VAL A 288 -12.01 -17.95 16.04
CA VAL A 288 -13.47 -17.74 16.15
C VAL A 288 -14.16 -17.88 14.79
N VAL A 289 -13.60 -17.24 13.76
CA VAL A 289 -14.15 -17.27 12.39
C VAL A 289 -14.20 -18.70 11.85
N GLU A 290 -13.13 -19.48 12.02
CA GLU A 290 -13.08 -20.87 11.58
C GLU A 290 -14.06 -21.75 12.34
N GLU A 291 -14.19 -21.56 13.66
CA GLU A 291 -15.14 -22.34 14.47
C GLU A 291 -16.59 -22.08 14.06
N GLN A 292 -16.95 -20.82 13.80
CA GLN A 292 -18.29 -20.46 13.34
C GLN A 292 -18.56 -20.96 11.91
N ALA A 293 -17.62 -20.77 11.00
CA ALA A 293 -17.76 -21.27 9.63
C ALA A 293 -17.86 -22.81 9.62
N LEU A 294 -17.19 -23.50 10.54
CA LEU A 294 -17.32 -24.94 10.73
C LEU A 294 -18.71 -25.36 11.23
N LYS A 295 -19.34 -24.58 12.12
CA LYS A 295 -20.74 -24.80 12.53
C LYS A 295 -21.68 -24.67 11.34
N MET A 296 -21.52 -23.61 10.55
CA MET A 296 -22.31 -23.40 9.33
C MET A 296 -22.13 -24.55 8.32
N TYR A 297 -20.92 -25.06 8.15
CA TYR A 297 -20.67 -26.21 7.29
C TYR A 297 -21.31 -27.51 7.80
N ARG A 298 -21.29 -27.76 9.11
CA ARG A 298 -21.99 -28.92 9.71
C ARG A 298 -23.50 -28.84 9.50
N GLU A 299 -24.08 -27.65 9.53
CA GLU A 299 -25.51 -27.43 9.23
C GLU A 299 -25.82 -27.64 7.75
N TYR A 300 -24.92 -27.20 6.87
CA TYR A 300 -24.98 -27.51 5.45
C TYR A 300 -25.00 -29.02 5.19
N LEU A 301 -24.07 -29.77 5.79
CA LEU A 301 -24.04 -31.24 5.67
C LEU A 301 -25.35 -31.88 6.13
N LYS A 302 -25.93 -31.43 7.26
CA LYS A 302 -27.22 -31.95 7.76
C LYS A 302 -28.37 -31.73 6.77
N SER A 303 -28.41 -30.56 6.14
CA SER A 303 -29.47 -30.23 5.16
C SER A 303 -29.25 -30.89 3.79
N HIS A 304 -28.04 -31.35 3.50
CA HIS A 304 -27.65 -31.95 2.22
C HIS A 304 -27.32 -33.45 2.32
N GLY A 305 -27.88 -34.14 3.33
CA GLY A 305 -27.75 -35.60 3.47
C GLY A 305 -26.32 -36.09 3.70
N GLY A 306 -25.46 -35.26 4.28
CA GLY A 306 -24.04 -35.54 4.50
C GLY A 306 -23.15 -35.31 3.29
N ASN A 307 -23.65 -34.68 2.20
CA ASN A 307 -22.83 -34.31 1.05
C ASN A 307 -22.32 -32.86 1.20
N GLY A 308 -21.00 -32.69 1.17
CA GLY A 308 -20.34 -31.38 1.22
C GLY A 308 -20.15 -30.69 -0.13
N GLU A 309 -20.48 -31.35 -1.24
CA GLU A 309 -20.37 -30.79 -2.59
C GLU A 309 -21.25 -29.56 -2.76
N GLY A 310 -20.67 -28.46 -3.25
CA GLY A 310 -21.40 -27.20 -3.48
C GLY A 310 -21.41 -26.26 -2.27
N TRP A 311 -20.70 -26.59 -1.19
CA TRP A 311 -20.49 -25.68 -0.06
C TRP A 311 -19.90 -24.34 -0.50
N VAL A 312 -20.63 -23.26 -0.20
CA VAL A 312 -20.26 -21.87 -0.46
C VAL A 312 -20.82 -21.00 0.66
N LEU A 313 -20.04 -20.04 1.14
CA LEU A 313 -20.54 -19.04 2.10
C LEU A 313 -21.47 -18.05 1.37
N SER A 314 -22.70 -17.90 1.87
CA SER A 314 -23.62 -16.85 1.43
C SER A 314 -23.19 -15.48 1.97
N GLN A 315 -23.73 -14.40 1.38
CA GLN A 315 -23.43 -13.04 1.86
C GLN A 315 -23.89 -12.84 3.32
N ASP A 316 -25.06 -13.36 3.69
CA ASP A 316 -25.57 -13.28 5.06
C ASP A 316 -24.66 -14.01 6.07
N GLN A 317 -24.12 -15.16 5.69
CA GLN A 317 -23.13 -15.89 6.52
C GLN A 317 -21.80 -15.14 6.62
N ILE A 318 -21.36 -14.49 5.54
CA ILE A 318 -20.17 -13.62 5.60
C ILE A 318 -20.42 -12.45 6.54
N ASP A 319 -21.59 -11.84 6.48
CA ASP A 319 -21.96 -10.73 7.35
C ASP A 319 -22.06 -11.17 8.82
N GLU A 320 -22.56 -12.37 9.11
CA GLU A 320 -22.52 -12.97 10.46
C GLU A 320 -21.07 -13.21 10.93
N LEU A 321 -20.20 -13.76 10.08
CA LEU A 321 -18.78 -13.95 10.43
C LEU A 321 -18.07 -12.61 10.69
N ARG A 322 -18.47 -11.55 9.99
CA ARG A 322 -17.97 -10.17 10.19
C ARG A 322 -18.35 -9.56 11.53
N GLU A 323 -19.43 -10.01 12.19
CA GLU A 323 -19.80 -9.48 13.51
C GLU A 323 -18.73 -9.76 14.59
N ASN A 324 -17.79 -10.68 14.33
CA ASN A 324 -16.67 -11.01 15.21
C ASN A 324 -15.41 -10.17 14.97
N ILE A 325 -15.53 -9.06 14.23
CA ILE A 325 -14.41 -8.13 14.06
C ILE A 325 -14.01 -7.56 15.43
N ILE A 326 -12.72 -7.72 15.76
CA ILE A 326 -12.08 -6.96 16.83
C ILE A 326 -11.67 -5.63 16.21
N TRP A 327 -12.25 -4.54 16.71
CA TRP A 327 -11.87 -3.19 16.34
C TRP A 327 -10.68 -2.74 17.20
N HIS A 328 -9.60 -2.32 16.55
CA HIS A 328 -8.39 -1.79 17.21
C HIS A 328 -8.11 -0.34 16.83
#